data_AF-A0A7C5T6E0-F1
#
_entry.id   AF-A0A7C5T6E0-F1
#
_cell.length_a   1.000
_cell.length_b   1.000
_cell.length_c   1.000
_cell.angle_alpha   90.00
_cell.angle_beta   90.00
_cell.angle_gamma   90.00
#
_symmetry.space_group_name_H-M   'P 1'
#
loop_
_entity.id
_entity.type
_entity.pdbx_description
1 polymer ?
#
loop_
_entity_poly.entity_id
_entity_poly.type
_entity_poly.pdbx_seq_one_letter_code
_entity_poly.pdbx_strand_id
1 'polypeptide(L)'
;MWTLAYGLIALAVMAFVVLYAATHAPAPAAVDLADQLYHAKRWLAQNLPLLPRTEKETHLLVYDNAVMVRITNATAYDPVERRWTTYPVALPLAYRLDREERNIVYQLFLNVTICRGIVASWGEPTVLYVIEVRHSLDYLPWVETYAAVAENTTAYYNGLYGYYKAWGRPVAVGLDPDIGADRDLGVRLVRAVHAFVYNATDAVTKMYVAAPASTLYILVVDYPLKLPLSCPNFVETTNALGGEVDFPRRRN
;
A
#
# COMPACT_ATOMS: atom_id res chain seq x y z
N MET A 1 12.35 39.05 -64.63
CA MET A 1 12.85 37.67 -64.88
C MET A 1 13.67 37.12 -63.71
N TRP A 2 14.51 37.92 -63.04
CA TRP A 2 15.35 37.46 -61.92
C TRP A 2 14.60 37.07 -60.64
N THR A 3 13.46 37.69 -60.35
CA THR A 3 12.65 37.42 -59.15
C THR A 3 12.07 36.00 -59.08
N LEU A 4 11.75 35.41 -60.24
CA LEU A 4 11.21 34.05 -60.33
C LEU A 4 12.30 33.00 -60.03
N ALA A 5 13.53 33.25 -60.47
CA ALA A 5 14.68 32.39 -60.18
C ALA A 5 15.02 32.37 -58.69
N TYR A 6 15.04 33.53 -58.01
CA TYR A 6 15.26 33.59 -56.57
C TYR A 6 14.14 32.88 -55.77
N GLY A 7 12.89 32.98 -56.21
CA GLY A 7 11.77 32.25 -55.61
C GLY A 7 11.92 30.74 -55.71
N LEU A 8 12.34 30.22 -56.87
CA LEU A 8 12.58 28.78 -57.07
C LEU A 8 13.75 28.26 -56.25
N ILE A 9 14.83 29.04 -56.14
CA ILE A 9 15.99 28.69 -55.31
C ILE A 9 15.58 28.64 -53.82
N ALA A 10 14.84 29.64 -53.34
CA ALA A 10 14.35 29.64 -51.95
C ALA A 10 13.45 28.43 -51.67
N LEU A 11 12.57 28.06 -52.62
CA LEU A 11 11.69 26.91 -52.48
C LEU A 11 12.48 25.59 -52.47
N ALA A 12 13.50 25.46 -53.32
CA ALA A 12 14.39 24.30 -53.34
C ALA A 12 15.18 24.16 -52.03
N VAL A 13 15.68 25.26 -51.47
CA VAL A 13 16.38 25.26 -50.18
C VAL A 13 15.42 24.87 -49.06
N MET A 14 14.21 25.42 -49.02
CA MET A 14 13.21 25.05 -48.02
C MET A 14 12.79 23.58 -48.14
N ALA A 15 12.59 23.07 -49.35
CA ALA A 15 12.30 21.66 -49.59
C ALA A 15 13.42 20.76 -49.11
N PHE A 16 14.69 21.14 -49.38
CA PHE A 16 15.86 20.41 -48.90
C PHE A 16 15.93 20.40 -47.37
N VAL A 17 15.72 21.55 -46.71
CA VAL A 17 15.71 21.64 -45.23
C VAL A 17 14.62 20.76 -44.63
N VAL A 18 13.41 20.77 -45.18
CA VAL A 18 12.29 19.95 -44.70
C VAL A 18 12.56 18.45 -44.91
N LEU A 19 13.04 18.05 -46.08
CA LEU A 19 13.39 16.65 -46.36
C LEU A 19 14.57 16.16 -45.52
N TYR A 20 15.57 17.01 -45.31
CA TYR A 20 16.71 16.72 -44.44
C TYR A 20 16.25 16.55 -42.99
N ALA A 21 15.42 17.46 -42.47
CA ALA A 21 14.83 17.33 -41.15
C ALA A 21 13.96 16.07 -41.03
N ALA A 22 13.14 15.73 -42.02
CA ALA A 22 12.30 14.54 -41.98
C ALA A 22 13.10 13.22 -42.01
N THR A 23 14.29 13.21 -42.63
CA THR A 23 15.14 12.01 -42.75
C THR A 23 16.18 11.90 -41.64
N HIS A 24 16.56 13.01 -41.02
CA HIS A 24 17.63 13.07 -40.00
C HIS A 24 17.14 13.51 -38.62
N ALA A 25 15.87 13.90 -38.48
CA ALA A 25 15.26 13.91 -37.16
C ALA A 25 15.22 12.45 -36.67
N PRO A 26 15.90 12.11 -35.57
CA PRO A 26 15.67 10.81 -34.95
C PRO A 26 14.17 10.71 -34.70
N ALA A 27 13.52 9.65 -35.19
CA ALA A 27 12.16 9.36 -34.78
C ALA A 27 12.18 9.39 -33.24
N PRO A 28 11.43 10.28 -32.57
CA PRO A 28 11.40 10.27 -31.13
C PRO A 28 10.89 8.89 -30.75
N ALA A 29 11.76 8.05 -30.20
CA ALA A 29 11.32 6.81 -29.57
C ALA A 29 10.33 7.27 -28.50
N ALA A 30 9.04 7.04 -28.72
CA ALA A 30 8.02 7.41 -27.77
C ALA A 30 8.37 6.67 -26.47
N VAL A 31 8.92 7.40 -25.51
CA VAL A 31 9.22 6.87 -24.20
C VAL A 31 7.88 6.75 -23.49
N ASP A 32 7.35 5.55 -23.43
CA ASP A 32 6.15 5.30 -22.64
C ASP A 32 6.52 5.23 -21.15
N LEU A 33 6.43 6.38 -20.49
CA LEU A 33 6.66 6.50 -19.05
C LEU A 33 5.63 5.71 -18.24
N ALA A 34 4.41 5.53 -18.76
CA ALA A 34 3.36 4.79 -18.07
C ALA A 34 3.68 3.29 -18.07
N ASP A 35 4.18 2.76 -19.18
CA ASP A 35 4.66 1.38 -19.25
C ASP A 35 5.85 1.14 -18.33
N GLN A 36 6.84 2.04 -18.32
CA GLN A 36 7.97 1.92 -17.39
C GLN A 36 7.51 1.95 -15.93
N LEU A 37 6.59 2.87 -15.59
CA LEU A 37 6.03 2.94 -14.25
C LEU A 37 5.27 1.66 -13.87
N TYR A 38 4.47 1.13 -14.80
CA TYR A 38 3.75 -0.12 -14.61
C TYR A 38 4.71 -1.30 -14.40
N HIS A 39 5.78 -1.39 -15.20
CA HIS A 39 6.81 -2.40 -15.04
C HIS A 39 7.50 -2.32 -13.69
N ALA A 40 7.88 -1.12 -13.24
CA ALA A 40 8.49 -0.90 -11.95
C ALA A 40 7.59 -1.39 -10.79
N LYS A 41 6.32 -0.96 -10.79
CA LYS A 41 5.32 -1.36 -9.80
C LYS A 41 5.03 -2.85 -9.83
N ARG A 42 4.95 -3.45 -11.02
CA ARG A 42 4.72 -4.88 -11.20
C ARG A 42 5.89 -5.71 -10.65
N TRP A 43 7.12 -5.28 -10.89
CA TRP A 43 8.29 -5.92 -10.33
C TRP A 43 8.25 -5.89 -8.79
N LEU A 44 7.95 -4.73 -8.20
CA LEU A 44 7.79 -4.59 -6.75
C LEU A 44 6.67 -5.49 -6.21
N ALA A 45 5.52 -5.54 -6.89
CA ALA A 45 4.39 -6.37 -6.48
C ALA A 45 4.74 -7.86 -6.45
N GLN A 46 5.51 -8.35 -7.42
CA GLN A 46 5.95 -9.74 -7.50
C GLN A 46 7.01 -10.09 -6.45
N ASN A 47 7.86 -9.13 -6.08
CA ASN A 47 8.93 -9.34 -5.10
C ASN A 47 8.54 -8.96 -3.67
N LEU A 48 7.35 -8.38 -3.47
CA LEU A 48 6.87 -7.91 -2.17
C LEU A 48 6.98 -8.96 -1.05
N PRO A 49 6.60 -10.24 -1.26
CA PRO A 49 6.70 -11.26 -0.22
C PRO A 49 8.15 -11.61 0.17
N LEU A 50 9.11 -11.38 -0.74
CA LEU A 50 10.53 -11.68 -0.61
C LEU A 50 11.33 -10.54 0.02
N LEU A 51 10.72 -9.37 0.20
CA LEU A 51 11.43 -8.22 0.75
C LEU A 51 11.87 -8.47 2.20
N PRO A 52 13.06 -7.97 2.60
CA PRO A 52 13.52 -8.04 3.96
C PRO A 52 12.52 -7.38 4.92
N ARG A 53 12.22 -8.09 6.00
CA ARG A 53 11.30 -7.65 7.07
C ARG A 53 12.12 -7.20 8.27
N THR A 54 11.79 -6.04 8.83
CA THR A 54 12.49 -5.46 9.98
C THR A 54 11.50 -4.94 11.01
N GLU A 55 11.79 -5.10 12.30
CA GLU A 55 11.06 -4.42 13.37
C GLU A 55 11.65 -3.05 13.73
N LYS A 56 12.90 -2.80 13.29
CA LYS A 56 13.60 -1.55 13.55
C LYS A 56 13.29 -0.53 12.46
N GLU A 57 12.77 0.61 12.88
CA GLU A 57 12.50 1.77 12.01
C GLU A 57 13.78 2.27 11.33
N THR A 58 14.92 2.26 12.04
CA THR A 58 16.21 2.69 11.50
C THR A 58 16.65 1.89 10.27
N HIS A 59 16.29 0.61 10.16
CA HIS A 59 16.60 -0.18 8.97
C HIS A 59 15.77 0.23 7.75
N LEU A 60 14.53 0.70 7.95
CA LEU A 60 13.71 1.24 6.87
C LEU A 60 14.31 2.54 6.30
N LEU A 61 15.11 3.27 7.09
CA LEU A 61 15.82 4.47 6.65
C LEU A 61 17.13 4.17 5.90
N VAL A 62 17.64 2.94 6.00
CA VAL A 62 18.94 2.56 5.41
C VAL A 62 18.77 1.66 4.18
N TYR A 63 17.81 0.73 4.22
CA TYR A 63 17.62 -0.24 3.15
C TYR A 63 16.47 0.16 2.23
N ASP A 64 16.73 0.16 0.93
CA ASP A 64 15.70 0.23 -0.10
C ASP A 64 15.00 -1.13 -0.24
N ASN A 65 13.73 -1.12 -0.64
CA ASN A 65 12.91 -2.32 -0.79
C ASN A 65 12.81 -3.14 0.50
N ALA A 66 12.40 -2.49 1.59
CA ALA A 66 12.22 -3.11 2.90
C ALA A 66 10.81 -2.89 3.45
N VAL A 67 10.37 -3.84 4.28
CA VAL A 67 9.07 -3.77 4.97
C VAL A 67 9.32 -3.70 6.48
N MET A 68 8.75 -2.69 7.11
CA MET A 68 8.68 -2.64 8.56
C MET A 68 7.49 -3.47 9.02
N VAL A 69 7.75 -4.43 9.89
CA VAL A 69 6.71 -5.26 10.51
C VAL A 69 6.78 -5.12 12.03
N ARG A 70 5.67 -5.37 12.71
CA ARG A 70 5.65 -5.57 14.16
C ARG A 70 5.14 -6.97 14.45
N ILE A 71 5.92 -7.76 15.19
CA ILE A 71 5.44 -9.06 15.67
C ILE A 71 4.55 -8.84 16.89
N THR A 72 3.33 -9.38 16.83
CA THR A 72 2.38 -9.40 17.95
C THR A 72 1.90 -10.83 18.17
N ASN A 73 1.34 -11.10 19.35
CA ASN A 73 0.74 -12.39 19.64
C ASN A 73 -0.73 -12.39 19.23
N ALA A 74 -1.11 -13.31 18.35
CA ALA A 74 -2.50 -13.66 18.08
C ALA A 74 -2.89 -14.91 18.88
N THR A 75 -4.19 -15.10 19.08
CA THR A 75 -4.74 -16.30 19.72
C THR A 75 -5.43 -17.18 18.69
N ALA A 76 -5.23 -18.48 18.81
CA ALA A 76 -5.93 -19.49 18.01
C ALA A 76 -6.26 -20.72 18.87
N TYR A 77 -7.26 -21.48 18.44
CA TYR A 77 -7.61 -22.75 19.05
C TYR A 77 -6.80 -23.88 18.39
N ASP A 78 -5.99 -24.58 19.18
CA ASP A 78 -5.26 -25.77 18.71
C ASP A 78 -6.18 -26.99 18.82
N PRO A 79 -6.58 -27.63 17.69
CA PRO A 79 -7.48 -28.78 17.72
C PRO A 79 -6.81 -30.05 18.25
N VAL A 80 -5.47 -30.15 18.19
CA VAL A 80 -4.70 -31.31 18.65
C VAL A 80 -4.58 -31.26 20.18
N GLU A 81 -4.20 -30.11 20.71
CA GLU A 81 -4.06 -29.90 22.16
C GLU A 81 -5.36 -29.52 22.87
N ARG A 82 -6.43 -29.26 22.10
CA ARG A 82 -7.77 -28.83 22.56
C ARG A 82 -7.74 -27.63 23.50
N ARG A 83 -6.87 -26.66 23.22
CA ARG A 83 -6.71 -25.46 24.04
C ARG A 83 -6.45 -24.24 23.18
N TRP A 84 -6.75 -23.06 23.74
CA TRP A 84 -6.33 -21.79 23.17
C TRP A 84 -4.83 -21.60 23.37
N THR A 85 -4.14 -21.24 22.30
CA THR A 85 -2.71 -20.97 22.29
C THR A 85 -2.42 -19.61 21.66
N THR A 86 -1.31 -19.01 22.06
CA THR A 86 -0.80 -17.77 21.47
C THR A 86 0.32 -18.08 20.49
N TYR A 87 0.38 -17.34 19.40
CA TYR A 87 1.42 -17.49 18.39
C TYR A 87 1.76 -16.15 17.74
N PRO A 88 2.99 -15.97 17.24
CA PRO A 88 3.42 -14.71 16.67
C PRO A 88 2.86 -14.49 15.26
N VAL A 89 2.32 -13.31 15.02
CA VAL A 89 1.92 -12.78 13.70
C VAL A 89 2.68 -11.49 13.41
N ALA A 90 3.12 -11.32 12.16
CA ALA A 90 3.80 -10.11 11.72
C ALA A 90 2.80 -9.16 11.05
N LEU A 91 2.70 -7.94 11.58
CA LEU A 91 1.82 -6.89 11.07
C LEU A 91 2.64 -5.88 10.26
N PRO A 92 2.43 -5.72 8.94
CA PRO A 92 3.13 -4.72 8.14
C PRO A 92 2.70 -3.30 8.53
N LEU A 93 3.66 -2.43 8.84
CA LEU A 93 3.42 -1.06 9.31
C LEU A 93 3.94 0.01 8.36
N ALA A 94 5.01 -0.30 7.63
CA ALA A 94 5.62 0.64 6.72
C ALA A 94 6.34 -0.05 5.58
N TYR A 95 6.48 0.67 4.48
CA TYR A 95 7.18 0.26 3.28
C TYR A 95 8.15 1.34 2.86
N ARG A 96 9.33 0.92 2.42
CA ARG A 96 10.20 1.74 1.58
C ARG A 96 10.51 0.93 0.34
N LEU A 97 9.99 1.40 -0.79
CA LEU A 97 10.11 0.74 -2.08
C LEU A 97 10.83 1.67 -3.04
N ASP A 98 11.75 1.11 -3.80
CA ASP A 98 12.50 1.82 -4.83
C ASP A 98 12.70 0.91 -6.03
N ARG A 99 12.31 1.41 -7.20
CA ARG A 99 12.59 0.75 -8.46
C ARG A 99 12.87 1.78 -9.54
N GLU A 100 14.08 1.71 -10.07
CA GLU A 100 14.53 2.48 -11.23
C GLU A 100 14.28 1.72 -12.53
N GLU A 101 13.74 2.44 -13.51
CA GLU A 101 13.65 2.06 -14.91
C GLU A 101 14.41 3.10 -15.76
N ARG A 102 14.49 2.91 -17.07
CA ARG A 102 15.38 3.71 -17.94
C ARG A 102 15.22 5.23 -17.80
N ASN A 103 13.98 5.71 -17.63
CA ASN A 103 13.67 7.14 -17.61
C ASN A 103 12.81 7.56 -16.39
N ILE A 104 12.52 6.64 -15.46
CA ILE A 104 11.68 6.90 -14.30
C ILE A 104 12.22 6.18 -13.06
N VAL A 105 12.24 6.88 -11.94
CA VAL A 105 12.54 6.31 -10.63
C VAL A 105 11.25 6.29 -9.84
N TYR A 106 10.78 5.10 -9.49
CA TYR A 106 9.61 4.93 -8.63
C TYR A 106 10.06 4.68 -7.19
N GLN A 107 9.88 5.67 -6.34
CA GLN A 107 10.08 5.56 -4.90
C GLN A 107 8.75 5.77 -4.20
N LEU A 108 8.45 4.87 -3.25
CA LEU A 108 7.28 4.98 -2.41
C LEU A 108 7.66 4.64 -0.97
N PHE A 109 7.39 5.59 -0.09
CA PHE A 109 7.46 5.43 1.35
C PHE A 109 6.06 5.54 1.93
N LEU A 110 5.63 4.50 2.65
CA LEU A 110 4.38 4.49 3.41
C LEU A 110 4.71 4.17 4.86
N ASN A 111 4.19 4.92 5.82
CA ASN A 111 4.38 4.61 7.23
C ASN A 111 3.10 4.88 8.04
N VAL A 112 2.55 3.86 8.68
CA VAL A 112 1.41 4.03 9.61
C VAL A 112 1.92 4.69 10.88
N THR A 113 1.67 5.99 11.00
CA THR A 113 2.11 6.79 12.16
C THR A 113 1.15 6.63 13.34
N ILE A 114 -0.15 6.62 13.07
CA ILE A 114 -1.20 6.59 14.08
C ILE A 114 -2.37 5.79 13.54
N CYS A 115 -3.01 5.01 14.39
CA CYS A 115 -4.40 4.64 14.17
C CYS A 115 -5.23 4.84 15.44
N ARG A 116 -6.45 5.31 15.24
CA ARG A 116 -7.37 5.67 16.32
C ARG A 116 -8.80 5.26 15.95
N GLY A 117 -9.54 4.80 16.95
CA GLY A 117 -10.99 4.65 16.82
C GLY A 117 -11.64 6.02 16.63
N ILE A 118 -12.53 6.12 15.66
CA ILE A 118 -13.39 7.28 15.42
C ILE A 118 -14.83 6.79 15.22
N VAL A 119 -15.79 7.68 15.48
CA VAL A 119 -17.15 7.50 15.01
C VAL A 119 -17.23 8.21 13.67
N ALA A 120 -17.47 7.45 12.59
CA ALA A 120 -17.62 8.07 11.29
C ALA A 120 -18.86 8.98 11.26
N SER A 121 -18.91 9.92 10.32
CA SER A 121 -20.06 10.84 10.19
C SER A 121 -21.38 10.11 9.91
N TRP A 122 -21.32 8.87 9.43
CA TRP A 122 -22.46 7.99 9.20
C TRP A 122 -22.78 7.04 10.39
N GLY A 123 -22.15 7.23 11.55
CA GLY A 123 -22.52 6.58 12.81
C GLY A 123 -21.89 5.21 13.09
N GLU A 124 -21.08 4.66 12.19
CA GLU A 124 -20.42 3.37 12.38
C GLU A 124 -19.05 3.48 13.09
N PRO A 125 -18.69 2.49 13.93
CA PRO A 125 -17.37 2.43 14.54
C PRO A 125 -16.32 2.17 13.46
N THR A 126 -15.35 3.08 13.36
CA THR A 126 -14.37 3.13 12.28
C THR A 126 -12.98 3.34 12.86
N VAL A 127 -11.96 2.76 12.23
CA VAL A 127 -10.55 3.02 12.55
C VAL A 127 -10.01 3.98 11.51
N LEU A 128 -9.48 5.11 11.98
CA LEU A 128 -8.75 6.06 11.16
C LEU A 128 -7.27 5.72 11.17
N TYR A 129 -6.73 5.38 10.01
CA TYR A 129 -5.30 5.22 9.77
C TYR A 129 -4.73 6.56 9.31
N VAL A 130 -3.62 6.96 9.92
CA VAL A 130 -2.83 8.14 9.51
C VAL A 130 -1.51 7.63 8.99
N ILE A 131 -1.35 7.75 7.67
CA ILE A 131 -0.22 7.19 6.94
C ILE A 131 0.61 8.35 6.41
N GLU A 132 1.88 8.39 6.77
CA GLU A 132 2.82 9.27 6.10
C GLU A 132 3.14 8.68 4.72
N VAL A 133 3.07 9.52 3.70
CA VAL A 133 3.33 9.15 2.31
C VAL A 133 4.42 10.06 1.75
N ARG A 134 5.46 9.45 1.19
CA ARG A 134 6.44 10.14 0.35
C ARG A 134 6.59 9.37 -0.94
N HIS A 135 6.63 10.08 -2.06
CA HIS A 135 6.74 9.44 -3.37
C HIS A 135 7.57 10.31 -4.31
N SER A 136 8.23 9.68 -5.29
CA SER A 136 9.07 10.39 -6.28
C SER A 136 8.28 11.09 -7.40
N LEU A 137 7.01 10.75 -7.58
CA LEU A 137 6.17 11.29 -8.66
C LEU A 137 5.49 12.58 -8.21
N ASP A 138 5.07 13.47 -9.12
CA ASP A 138 4.28 14.65 -8.73
C ASP A 138 2.85 14.28 -8.30
N TYR A 139 2.38 13.12 -8.73
CA TYR A 139 1.05 12.60 -8.44
C TYR A 139 1.09 11.07 -8.38
N LEU A 140 0.26 10.49 -7.51
CA LEU A 140 0.02 9.05 -7.46
C LEU A 140 -1.34 8.74 -8.11
N PRO A 141 -1.38 8.49 -9.43
CA PRO A 141 -2.62 8.50 -10.20
C PRO A 141 -3.60 7.37 -9.93
N TRP A 142 -3.19 6.32 -9.24
CA TRP A 142 -4.00 5.10 -9.09
C TRP A 142 -4.10 4.62 -7.65
N VAL A 143 -4.03 5.55 -6.67
CA VAL A 143 -4.16 5.16 -5.27
C VAL A 143 -5.61 4.87 -4.93
N GLU A 144 -5.85 3.62 -4.57
CA GLU A 144 -7.08 3.16 -3.99
C GLU A 144 -6.81 2.50 -2.63
N THR A 145 -7.83 2.47 -1.79
CA THR A 145 -7.75 1.84 -0.48
C THR A 145 -8.88 0.87 -0.27
N TYR A 146 -8.53 -0.29 0.25
CA TYR A 146 -9.49 -1.32 0.63
C TYR A 146 -9.26 -1.72 2.08
N ALA A 147 -10.33 -1.98 2.81
CA ALA A 147 -10.31 -2.62 4.11
C ALA A 147 -10.46 -4.13 3.92
N ALA A 148 -9.52 -4.90 4.46
CA ALA A 148 -9.62 -6.35 4.53
C ALA A 148 -10.43 -6.75 5.76
N VAL A 149 -11.68 -7.16 5.55
CA VAL A 149 -12.61 -7.51 6.63
C VAL A 149 -12.84 -9.02 6.60
N ALA A 150 -12.49 -9.71 7.69
CA ALA A 150 -12.84 -11.13 7.82
C ALA A 150 -14.32 -11.31 8.11
N GLU A 151 -14.94 -12.29 7.45
CA GLU A 151 -16.29 -12.77 7.79
C GLU A 151 -16.31 -13.34 9.21
N ASN A 152 -15.22 -14.01 9.61
CA ASN A 152 -15.02 -14.53 10.96
C ASN A 152 -13.56 -14.35 11.39
N THR A 153 -13.31 -13.43 12.31
CA THR A 153 -11.96 -13.11 12.81
C THR A 153 -11.30 -14.30 13.50
N THR A 154 -12.06 -15.09 14.25
CA THR A 154 -11.56 -16.29 14.93
C THR A 154 -11.14 -17.36 13.91
N ALA A 155 -11.96 -17.58 12.86
CA ALA A 155 -11.61 -18.53 11.80
C ALA A 155 -10.36 -18.06 11.03
N TYR A 156 -10.25 -16.76 10.77
CA TYR A 156 -9.07 -16.16 10.14
C TYR A 156 -7.78 -16.45 10.92
N TYR A 157 -7.75 -16.12 12.22
CA TYR A 157 -6.57 -16.38 13.06
C TYR A 157 -6.32 -17.87 13.31
N ASN A 158 -7.35 -18.72 13.33
CA ASN A 158 -7.14 -20.17 13.35
C ASN A 158 -6.50 -20.67 12.05
N GLY A 159 -6.88 -20.11 10.90
CA GLY A 159 -6.24 -20.40 9.61
C GLY A 159 -4.77 -19.98 9.59
N LEU A 160 -4.45 -18.77 10.06
CA LEU A 160 -3.07 -18.31 10.21
C LEU A 160 -2.23 -19.20 11.12
N TYR A 161 -2.82 -19.75 12.19
CA TYR A 161 -2.14 -20.69 13.08
C TYR A 161 -1.71 -21.98 12.35
N GLY A 162 -2.54 -22.48 11.43
CA GLY A 162 -2.18 -23.61 10.56
C GLY A 162 -0.93 -23.32 9.72
N TYR A 163 -0.86 -22.15 9.10
CA TYR A 163 0.32 -21.71 8.35
C TYR A 163 1.55 -21.52 9.23
N TYR A 164 1.39 -20.93 10.42
CA TYR A 164 2.46 -20.81 11.40
C TYR A 164 3.06 -22.17 11.77
N LYS A 165 2.20 -23.18 12.03
CA LYS A 165 2.63 -24.55 12.34
C LYS A 165 3.31 -25.24 11.17
N ALA A 166 2.84 -25.00 9.95
CA ALA A 166 3.42 -25.60 8.73
C ALA A 166 4.76 -24.97 8.36
N TRP A 167 4.89 -23.65 8.48
CA TRP A 167 6.07 -22.91 8.02
C TRP A 167 7.15 -22.75 9.11
N GLY A 168 6.78 -22.87 10.38
CA GLY A 168 7.71 -22.69 11.51
C GLY A 168 8.23 -21.25 11.67
N ARG A 169 7.56 -20.26 11.07
CA ARG A 169 7.90 -18.83 11.17
C ARG A 169 6.64 -17.98 11.35
N PRO A 170 6.75 -16.77 11.94
CA PRO A 170 5.64 -15.84 12.01
C PRO A 170 5.05 -15.55 10.63
N VAL A 171 3.72 -15.54 10.56
CA VAL A 171 2.96 -15.27 9.35
C VAL A 171 2.75 -13.76 9.22
N ALA A 172 3.11 -13.19 8.07
CA ALA A 172 2.90 -11.78 7.79
C ALA A 172 1.52 -11.53 7.15
N VAL A 173 0.67 -10.81 7.88
CA VAL A 173 -0.71 -10.54 7.50
C VAL A 173 -0.78 -9.77 6.17
N GLY A 174 -1.45 -10.34 5.17
CA GLY A 174 -1.64 -9.75 3.85
C GLY A 174 -0.40 -9.75 2.94
N LEU A 175 0.79 -10.00 3.50
CA LEU A 175 2.07 -9.90 2.80
C LEU A 175 2.58 -11.28 2.33
N ASP A 176 2.38 -12.32 3.15
CA ASP A 176 2.73 -13.67 2.74
C ASP A 176 1.76 -14.15 1.64
N PRO A 177 2.26 -14.86 0.60
CA PRO A 177 1.42 -15.36 -0.49
C PRO A 177 0.33 -16.26 0.07
N ASP A 178 -0.85 -16.25 -0.55
CA ASP A 178 -2.04 -17.02 -0.14
C ASP A 178 -2.64 -16.66 1.23
N ILE A 179 -2.11 -15.62 1.90
CA ILE A 179 -2.57 -15.17 3.21
C ILE A 179 -3.12 -13.75 3.10
N GLY A 180 -4.41 -13.66 2.75
CA GLY A 180 -5.10 -12.39 2.61
C GLY A 180 -6.38 -12.49 1.79
N ALA A 181 -6.93 -11.34 1.40
CA ALA A 181 -8.20 -11.22 0.69
C ALA A 181 -8.26 -11.84 -0.71
N ASP A 182 -7.17 -12.47 -1.16
CA ASP A 182 -7.07 -13.06 -2.50
C ASP A 182 -7.29 -14.59 -2.50
N ARG A 183 -7.41 -15.31 -1.36
CA ARG A 183 -8.02 -16.68 -1.27
C ARG A 183 -8.16 -17.28 0.14
N ASP A 184 -9.12 -18.20 0.28
CA ASP A 184 -9.32 -19.25 1.31
C ASP A 184 -9.48 -18.91 2.80
N LEU A 185 -9.23 -17.68 3.24
CA LEU A 185 -9.40 -17.28 4.67
C LEU A 185 -10.66 -16.44 4.96
N GLY A 186 -11.61 -16.36 4.03
CA GLY A 186 -12.90 -15.68 4.24
C GLY A 186 -12.75 -14.16 4.48
N VAL A 187 -11.82 -13.52 3.77
CA VAL A 187 -11.58 -12.07 3.87
C VAL A 187 -12.20 -11.37 2.67
N ARG A 188 -13.05 -10.39 2.94
CA ARG A 188 -13.68 -9.53 1.93
C ARG A 188 -12.97 -8.19 1.86
N LEU A 189 -12.64 -7.73 0.65
CA LEU A 189 -12.20 -6.36 0.41
C LEU A 189 -13.40 -5.43 0.31
N VAL A 190 -13.45 -4.45 1.20
CA VAL A 190 -14.45 -3.37 1.15
C VAL A 190 -13.70 -2.09 0.80
N ARG A 191 -14.20 -1.29 -0.14
CA ARG A 191 -13.57 -0.01 -0.47
C ARG A 191 -13.54 0.89 0.76
N ALA A 192 -12.35 1.36 1.13
CA ALA A 192 -12.15 2.28 2.24
C ALA A 192 -12.03 3.70 1.68
N VAL A 193 -12.60 4.67 2.41
CA VAL A 193 -12.48 6.08 2.04
C VAL A 193 -11.09 6.56 2.45
N HIS A 194 -10.41 7.27 1.55
CA HIS A 194 -9.15 7.93 1.86
C HIS A 194 -9.13 9.38 1.44
N ALA A 195 -8.25 10.16 2.06
CA ALA A 195 -7.96 11.53 1.68
C ALA A 195 -6.47 11.84 1.86
N PHE A 196 -5.89 12.54 0.90
CA PHE A 196 -4.53 13.08 1.01
C PHE A 196 -4.59 14.51 1.53
N VAL A 197 -3.77 14.81 2.53
CA VAL A 197 -3.62 16.15 3.09
C VAL A 197 -2.14 16.48 3.13
N TYR A 198 -1.75 17.49 2.36
CA TYR A 198 -0.41 18.03 2.40
C TYR A 198 -0.29 19.05 3.54
N ASN A 199 0.68 18.85 4.44
CA ASN A 199 1.03 19.84 5.45
C ASN A 199 2.30 20.58 5.01
N ALA A 200 2.16 21.84 4.58
CA ALA A 200 3.29 22.67 4.16
C ALA A 200 4.30 22.93 5.29
N THR A 201 3.86 22.87 6.56
CA THR A 201 4.71 23.12 7.73
C THR A 201 5.72 22.01 7.96
N ASP A 202 5.29 20.76 7.78
CA ASP A 202 6.15 19.57 8.00
C ASP A 202 6.74 19.04 6.69
N ALA A 203 6.36 19.61 5.54
CA ALA A 203 6.64 19.11 4.20
C ALA A 203 6.31 17.61 4.02
N VAL A 204 5.24 17.15 4.70
CA VAL A 204 4.80 15.75 4.69
C VAL A 204 3.37 15.66 4.16
N THR A 205 3.16 14.72 3.25
CA THR A 205 1.83 14.30 2.82
C THR A 205 1.31 13.21 3.75
N LYS A 206 0.14 13.45 4.35
CA LYS A 206 -0.57 12.46 5.16
C LYS A 206 -1.75 11.91 4.39
N MET A 207 -1.84 10.60 4.29
CA MET A 207 -3.00 9.88 3.80
C MET A 207 -3.82 9.40 5.00
N TYR A 208 -5.05 9.86 5.07
CA TYR A 208 -6.03 9.43 6.06
C TYR A 208 -6.90 8.35 5.44
N VAL A 209 -7.01 7.18 6.06
CA VAL A 209 -7.86 6.09 5.58
C VAL A 209 -8.85 5.70 6.66
N ALA A 210 -10.14 5.76 6.33
CA ALA A 210 -11.22 5.37 7.23
C ALA A 210 -11.67 3.94 6.85
N ALA A 211 -11.47 3.00 7.76
CA ALA A 211 -11.82 1.59 7.57
C ALA A 211 -12.72 1.08 8.70
N PRO A 212 -13.65 0.13 8.45
CA PRO A 212 -14.51 -0.43 9.50
C PRO A 212 -13.72 -0.95 10.70
N ALA A 213 -14.29 -0.92 11.90
CA ALA A 213 -13.62 -1.46 13.09
C ALA A 213 -13.29 -2.96 12.99
N SER A 214 -13.96 -3.73 12.14
CA SER A 214 -13.66 -5.16 11.89
C SER A 214 -12.50 -5.39 10.91
N THR A 215 -11.80 -4.34 10.50
CA THR A 215 -10.70 -4.42 9.52
C THR A 215 -9.47 -5.07 10.14
N LEU A 216 -8.96 -6.12 9.49
CA LEU A 216 -7.71 -6.79 9.86
C LEU A 216 -6.48 -5.98 9.45
N TYR A 217 -6.52 -5.42 8.24
CA TYR A 217 -5.53 -4.54 7.66
C TYR A 217 -6.16 -3.74 6.51
N ILE A 218 -5.59 -2.60 6.17
CA ILE A 218 -5.95 -1.88 4.94
C ILE A 218 -5.00 -2.30 3.82
N LEU A 219 -5.45 -2.20 2.58
CA LEU A 219 -4.67 -2.45 1.38
C LEU A 219 -4.59 -1.13 0.62
N VAL A 220 -3.40 -0.54 0.56
CA VAL A 220 -3.12 0.60 -0.30
C VAL A 220 -2.72 0.06 -1.66
N VAL A 221 -3.52 0.34 -2.67
CA VAL A 221 -3.31 -0.14 -4.04
C VAL A 221 -2.84 1.03 -4.87
N ASP A 222 -1.64 0.93 -5.42
CA ASP A 222 -1.15 1.80 -6.48
C ASP A 222 -0.88 0.92 -7.69
N TYR A 223 -1.90 0.70 -8.51
CA TYR A 223 -1.96 -0.42 -9.45
C TYR A 223 -0.69 -0.57 -10.32
N PRO A 224 -0.15 -1.80 -10.47
CA PRO A 224 -0.62 -3.09 -9.94
C PRO A 224 -0.11 -3.43 -8.53
N LEU A 225 0.58 -2.52 -7.86
CA LEU A 225 1.16 -2.74 -6.54
C LEU A 225 0.07 -2.70 -5.45
N LYS A 226 0.04 -3.72 -4.59
CA LYS A 226 -0.90 -3.83 -3.47
C LYS A 226 -0.11 -3.94 -2.16
N LEU A 227 -0.30 -2.99 -1.25
CA LEU A 227 0.51 -2.86 -0.02
C LEU A 227 -0.37 -2.98 1.22
N PRO A 228 -0.32 -4.11 1.94
CA PRO A 228 -1.08 -4.29 3.16
C PRO A 228 -0.45 -3.48 4.30
N LEU A 229 -1.25 -2.69 5.01
CA LEU A 229 -0.85 -1.95 6.20
C LEU A 229 -1.80 -2.27 7.34
N SER A 230 -1.23 -2.69 8.47
CA SER A 230 -1.95 -3.07 9.68
C SER A 230 -1.89 -1.96 10.71
N CYS A 231 -2.86 -1.98 11.63
CA CYS A 231 -2.80 -1.14 12.80
C CYS A 231 -2.20 -1.90 13.99
N PRO A 232 -1.05 -1.48 14.54
CA PRO A 232 -0.39 -2.23 15.61
C PRO A 232 -1.12 -2.13 16.95
N ASN A 233 -1.94 -1.09 17.14
CA ASN A 233 -2.63 -0.79 18.40
C ASN A 233 -4.10 -1.24 18.39
N PHE A 234 -4.57 -1.90 17.34
CA PHE A 234 -5.97 -2.33 17.23
C PHE A 234 -6.17 -3.84 17.52
N VAL A 235 -5.13 -4.54 17.99
CA VAL A 235 -5.27 -5.89 18.54
C VAL A 235 -5.71 -5.78 20.01
N GLU A 236 -6.90 -5.23 20.23
CA GLU A 236 -7.65 -5.33 21.49
C GLU A 236 -9.06 -4.76 21.27
N THR A 237 -10.02 -5.60 20.88
CA THR A 237 -11.47 -5.38 21.08
C THR A 237 -12.37 -6.54 20.63
N THR A 238 -11.86 -7.75 20.35
CA THR A 238 -12.74 -8.94 20.30
C THR A 238 -13.17 -9.43 21.68
N ASN A 239 -12.64 -8.86 22.78
CA ASN A 239 -13.07 -9.13 24.15
C ASN A 239 -13.85 -7.98 24.83
N ALA A 240 -14.06 -6.84 24.16
CA ALA A 240 -14.59 -5.62 24.81
C ALA A 240 -16.03 -5.24 24.39
N LEU A 241 -16.69 -6.02 23.53
CA LEU A 241 -18.10 -5.80 23.15
C LEU A 241 -19.06 -6.85 23.75
N GLY A 242 -18.60 -7.65 24.72
CA GLY A 242 -19.42 -8.57 25.50
C GLY A 242 -19.62 -8.18 26.97
N GLY A 243 -19.19 -6.98 27.38
CA GLY A 243 -19.34 -6.49 28.74
C GLY A 243 -20.30 -5.31 28.80
N GLU A 244 -21.43 -5.51 29.47
CA GLU A 244 -22.39 -4.51 29.91
C GLU A 244 -21.68 -3.22 30.39
N VAL A 245 -21.85 -2.11 29.66
CA VAL A 245 -21.40 -0.79 30.13
C VAL A 245 -22.53 -0.19 30.95
N ASP A 246 -22.44 -0.39 32.26
CA ASP A 246 -23.28 0.28 33.25
C ASP A 246 -22.89 1.77 33.30
N PHE A 247 -23.80 2.65 32.86
CA PHE A 247 -23.57 4.10 32.90
C PHE A 247 -23.71 4.61 34.34
N PRO A 248 -22.72 5.34 34.91
CA PRO A 248 -22.90 5.96 36.20
C PRO A 248 -23.96 7.07 36.09
N ARG A 249 -25.12 6.84 36.72
CA ARG A 249 -26.11 7.89 37.02
C ARG A 249 -25.41 9.02 37.77
N ARG A 250 -25.35 10.21 37.17
CA ARG A 250 -25.00 11.43 37.89
C ARG A 250 -26.02 11.65 39.00
N ARG A 251 -25.54 11.70 40.25
CA ARG A 251 -26.22 12.42 41.33
C ARG A 251 -25.76 13.88 41.28
N ASN A 252 -26.70 14.75 40.93
CA ASN A 252 -26.99 16.08 41.45
C ASN A 252 -27.72 16.87 40.37
#